data_AF-A0A925I729-F1
#
_entry.id   AF-A0A925I729-F1
#
_cell.length_a   1.000
_cell.length_b   1.000
_cell.length_c   1.000
_cell.angle_alpha   90.00
_cell.angle_beta   90.00
_cell.angle_gamma   90.00
#
_symmetry.space_group_name_H-M   'P 1'
#
loop_
_entity.id
_entity.type
_entity.pdbx_description
1 polymer ?
#
loop_
_entity_poly.entity_id
_entity_poly.type
_entity_poly.pdbx_seq_one_letter_code
_entity_poly.pdbx_strand_id
1 'polypeptide(L)'
;FEAAPRKLYFKNSIKKIEILYLDGQHKNNALVKPHVFPYTALYLDPYGSLMRKNQHYTINELGFIFIARTMKSILVKDGGEKLSKNFSYHGIINKKGENCHMIMYENKEFAYYDYTVGKNESVATIAIKHSLSDYMIRSKNNLHSYYGTIKEGQVIKLPNNYCAKATLFISEKTKLPIAINLYDEKDLWESYEHSNIIVNKPIDAAEFTRSYKDYNF
;
A
#
# COMPACT_ATOMS: atom_id res chain seq x y z
N PHE A 1 -1.24 14.71 -7.21
CA PHE A 1 -2.28 14.33 -6.25
C PHE A 1 -1.63 14.00 -4.93
N GLU A 2 -1.46 14.99 -4.05
CA GLU A 2 -0.99 14.75 -2.68
C GLU A 2 -1.81 15.59 -1.72
N ALA A 3 -2.43 14.95 -0.74
CA ALA A 3 -2.91 15.64 0.45
C ALA A 3 -1.68 15.86 1.34
N ALA A 4 -1.14 17.07 1.33
CA ALA A 4 0.02 17.47 2.11
C ALA A 4 -0.38 18.60 3.09
N PRO A 5 0.01 18.52 4.37
CA PRO A 5 0.66 17.38 5.01
C PRO A 5 -0.29 16.18 5.15
N ARG A 6 0.22 14.96 4.97
CA ARG A 6 -0.58 13.74 5.15
C ARG A 6 -0.91 13.56 6.63
N LYS A 7 -2.19 13.37 6.93
CA LYS A 7 -2.68 13.01 8.26
C LYS A 7 -3.51 11.74 8.17
N LEU A 8 -3.35 10.84 9.13
CA LEU A 8 -4.01 9.54 9.12
C LEU A 8 -4.27 9.06 10.55
N TYR A 9 -5.50 8.63 10.79
CA TYR A 9 -5.85 7.76 11.90
C TYR A 9 -6.21 6.38 11.35
N PHE A 10 -5.68 5.32 11.96
CA PHE A 10 -5.96 3.94 11.59
C PHE A 10 -6.26 3.12 12.84
N LYS A 11 -7.39 2.41 12.81
CA LYS A 11 -7.82 1.49 13.86
C LYS A 11 -8.00 0.10 13.28
N ASN A 12 -7.27 -0.86 13.83
CA ASN A 12 -7.46 -2.28 13.55
C ASN A 12 -8.16 -2.94 14.73
N SER A 13 -9.46 -3.20 14.60
CA SER A 13 -10.27 -3.79 15.67
C SER A 13 -9.86 -5.24 16.01
N ILE A 14 -9.35 -6.01 15.04
CA ILE A 14 -8.95 -7.41 15.23
C ILE A 14 -7.66 -7.48 16.06
N LYS A 15 -6.63 -6.74 15.64
CA LYS A 15 -5.34 -6.66 16.33
C LYS A 15 -5.39 -5.73 17.55
N LYS A 16 -6.49 -4.98 17.72
CA LYS A 16 -6.69 -3.94 18.74
C LYS A 16 -5.54 -2.91 18.75
N ILE A 17 -5.18 -2.41 17.57
CA ILE A 17 -4.13 -1.40 17.41
C ILE A 17 -4.74 -0.10 16.92
N GLU A 18 -4.33 1.02 17.52
CA GLU A 18 -4.62 2.36 17.05
C GLU A 18 -3.32 3.05 16.62
N ILE A 19 -3.37 3.77 15.50
CA ILE A 19 -2.22 4.49 14.93
C ILE A 19 -2.66 5.90 14.52
N LEU A 20 -1.91 6.90 14.95
CA LEU A 20 -2.06 8.29 14.53
C LEU A 20 -0.76 8.76 13.87
N TYR A 21 -0.88 9.34 12.68
CA TYR A 21 0.26 9.84 11.90
C TYR A 21 -0.03 11.24 11.37
N LEU A 22 0.97 12.13 11.53
CA LEU A 22 0.98 13.48 10.99
C LEU A 22 2.34 13.72 10.35
N ASP A 23 2.33 13.96 9.05
CA ASP A 23 3.53 14.26 8.29
C ASP A 23 4.21 15.54 8.80
N GLY A 24 5.54 15.49 8.97
CA GLY A 24 6.35 16.57 9.53
C GLY A 24 6.35 16.68 11.06
N GLN A 25 5.55 15.87 11.78
CA GLN A 25 5.48 15.88 13.24
C GLN A 25 6.22 14.68 13.84
N HIS A 26 6.71 14.81 15.08
CA HIS A 26 7.32 13.72 15.84
C HIS A 26 8.44 12.95 15.09
N LYS A 27 9.25 13.66 14.28
CA LYS A 27 10.28 13.05 13.42
C LYS A 27 9.71 12.05 12.40
N ASN A 28 8.48 12.27 11.93
CA ASN A 28 7.71 11.38 11.06
C ASN A 28 7.42 10.00 11.66
N ASN A 29 7.48 9.88 12.99
CA ASN A 29 7.02 8.67 13.67
C ASN A 29 5.51 8.70 13.87
N ALA A 30 4.88 7.53 13.73
CA ALA A 30 3.49 7.32 14.07
C ALA A 30 3.34 7.07 15.58
N LEU A 31 2.32 7.67 16.19
CA LEU A 31 1.88 7.32 17.54
C LEU A 31 1.06 6.03 17.46
N VAL A 32 1.58 4.95 18.05
CA VAL A 32 1.01 3.61 17.99
C VAL A 32 0.64 3.16 19.39
N LYS A 33 -0.63 2.80 19.62
CA LYS A 33 -1.06 2.10 20.84
C LYS A 33 -1.30 0.63 20.55
N PRO A 34 -0.40 -0.28 20.97
CA PRO A 34 -0.65 -1.71 20.91
C PRO A 34 -1.53 -2.19 22.08
N HIS A 35 -2.26 -3.29 21.88
CA HIS A 35 -2.96 -4.01 22.95
C HIS A 35 -2.11 -5.12 23.59
N VAL A 36 -0.80 -4.96 23.54
CA VAL A 36 0.18 -5.87 24.14
C VAL A 36 1.16 -5.04 24.97
N PHE A 37 1.82 -5.67 25.96
CA PHE A 37 2.85 -5.03 26.79
C PHE A 37 3.83 -4.21 25.92
N PRO A 38 4.14 -2.94 26.27
CA PRO A 38 3.92 -2.27 27.54
C PRO A 38 2.53 -1.60 27.74
N TYR A 39 1.54 -1.84 26.87
CA TYR A 39 0.19 -1.26 26.94
C TYR A 39 0.12 0.28 26.92
N THR A 40 1.22 0.95 26.56
CA THR A 40 1.30 2.40 26.39
C THR A 40 1.53 2.78 24.93
N ALA A 41 1.15 4.01 24.55
CA ALA A 41 1.39 4.51 23.21
C ALA A 41 2.88 4.85 23.00
N LEU A 42 3.41 4.47 21.84
CA LEU A 42 4.81 4.62 21.45
C LEU A 42 4.90 5.37 20.12
N TYR A 43 5.95 6.17 19.97
CA TYR A 43 6.30 6.75 18.66
C TYR A 43 7.19 5.79 17.90
N LEU A 44 6.68 5.24 16.80
CA LEU A 44 7.37 4.24 15.96
C LEU A 44 7.55 4.74 14.54
N ASP A 45 8.70 4.42 13.94
CA ASP A 45 8.96 4.69 12.52
C ASP A 45 8.06 3.78 11.65
N PRO A 46 7.24 4.34 10.74
CA PRO A 46 6.43 3.58 9.77
C PRO A 46 7.22 2.58 8.91
N TYR A 47 8.50 2.85 8.64
CA TYR A 47 9.42 1.97 7.92
C TYR A 47 10.24 1.07 8.84
N GLY A 48 10.16 1.31 10.15
CA GLY A 48 10.86 0.55 11.17
C GLY A 48 10.36 -0.90 11.27
N SER A 49 11.26 -1.79 11.66
CA SER A 49 11.03 -3.24 11.74
C SER A 49 9.82 -3.62 12.60
N LEU A 50 9.52 -2.85 13.67
CA LEU A 50 8.38 -3.10 14.54
C LEU A 50 7.04 -2.86 13.84
N MET A 51 6.90 -1.78 13.07
CA MET A 51 5.68 -1.49 12.31
C MET A 51 5.57 -2.37 11.06
N ARG A 52 6.69 -2.75 10.44
CA ARG A 52 6.72 -3.56 9.22
C ARG A 52 6.57 -5.06 9.46
N LYS A 53 6.66 -5.54 10.70
CA LYS A 53 6.57 -6.97 11.01
C LYS A 53 5.23 -7.56 10.55
N ASN A 54 5.30 -8.53 9.63
CA ASN A 54 4.16 -9.23 9.05
C ASN A 54 3.11 -8.28 8.42
N GLN A 55 3.57 -7.19 7.79
CA GLN A 55 2.70 -6.27 7.05
C GLN A 55 3.15 -6.16 5.59
N HIS A 56 2.18 -6.21 4.67
CA HIS A 56 2.40 -5.92 3.26
C HIS A 56 2.68 -4.45 3.01
N TYR A 57 1.97 -3.57 3.73
CA TYR A 57 2.02 -2.12 3.58
C TYR A 57 2.48 -1.41 4.84
N THR A 58 3.06 -0.23 4.64
CA THR A 58 3.22 0.83 5.63
C THR A 58 1.93 1.62 5.77
N ILE A 59 1.80 2.38 6.86
CA ILE A 59 0.67 3.32 7.01
C ILE A 59 0.68 4.47 5.97
N ASN A 60 1.84 4.71 5.34
CA ASN A 60 2.00 5.71 4.28
C ASN A 60 1.39 5.25 2.95
N GLU A 61 1.18 3.95 2.80
CA GLU A 61 0.57 3.32 1.62
C GLU A 61 -0.94 3.09 1.80
N LEU A 62 -1.51 3.43 2.97
CA LEU A 62 -2.95 3.31 3.21
C LEU A 62 -3.75 4.30 2.35
N GLY A 63 -4.86 3.81 1.80
CA GLY A 63 -5.83 4.60 1.03
C GLY A 63 -5.52 4.71 -0.46
N PHE A 64 -6.35 5.48 -1.16
CA PHE A 64 -6.44 5.43 -2.63
C PHE A 64 -5.29 6.13 -3.36
N ILE A 65 -4.51 6.99 -2.70
CA ILE A 65 -3.39 7.70 -3.34
C ILE A 65 -2.31 6.71 -3.78
N PHE A 66 -1.96 5.75 -2.92
CA PHE A 66 -0.95 4.74 -3.25
C PHE A 66 -1.41 3.89 -4.44
N ILE A 67 -2.66 3.40 -4.38
CA ILE A 67 -3.29 2.65 -5.48
C ILE A 67 -3.23 3.44 -6.79
N ALA A 68 -3.64 4.71 -6.78
CA ALA A 68 -3.63 5.56 -7.96
C ALA A 68 -2.22 5.78 -8.53
N ARG A 69 -1.20 5.94 -7.67
CA ARG A 69 0.20 6.05 -8.10
C ARG A 69 0.70 4.75 -8.76
N THR A 70 0.41 3.60 -8.14
CA THR A 70 0.79 2.29 -8.68
C THR A 70 0.11 2.05 -10.03
N MET A 71 -1.19 2.31 -10.15
CA MET A 71 -1.91 2.24 -11.42
C MET A 71 -1.30 3.17 -12.47
N LYS A 72 -1.02 4.43 -12.11
CA LYS A 72 -0.36 5.38 -13.03
C LYS A 72 0.99 4.85 -13.50
N SER A 73 1.80 4.27 -12.60
CA SER A 73 3.07 3.67 -13.00
C SER A 73 2.90 2.54 -14.00
N ILE A 74 1.89 1.69 -13.82
CA ILE A 74 1.61 0.60 -14.77
C ILE A 74 1.19 1.18 -16.13
N LEU A 75 0.26 2.16 -16.15
CA LEU A 75 -0.18 2.80 -17.38
C LEU A 75 0.97 3.46 -18.16
N VAL A 76 1.94 4.06 -17.45
CA VAL A 76 3.13 4.67 -18.05
C VAL A 76 4.11 3.61 -18.58
N LYS A 77 4.37 2.56 -17.79
CA LYS A 77 5.28 1.46 -18.19
C LYS A 77 4.74 0.67 -19.39
N ASP A 78 3.44 0.43 -19.40
CA ASP A 78 2.76 -0.39 -20.41
C ASP A 78 2.16 0.48 -21.53
N GLY A 79 2.62 1.72 -21.73
CA GLY A 79 2.03 2.64 -22.71
C GLY A 79 1.97 2.12 -24.17
N GLY A 80 1.13 2.75 -24.99
CA GLY A 80 0.99 2.42 -26.41
C GLY A 80 0.27 1.08 -26.65
N GLU A 81 0.82 0.24 -27.51
CA GLU A 81 0.22 -1.08 -27.84
C GLU A 81 0.17 -2.05 -26.66
N LYS A 82 1.10 -1.95 -25.70
CA LYS A 82 1.09 -2.83 -24.52
C LYS A 82 -0.14 -2.56 -23.65
N LEU A 83 -0.61 -1.32 -23.63
CA LEU A 83 -1.73 -0.91 -22.80
C LEU A 83 -3.02 -1.57 -23.29
N SER A 84 -3.27 -1.51 -24.60
CA SER A 84 -4.44 -2.13 -25.21
C SER A 84 -4.41 -3.66 -25.17
N LYS A 85 -3.22 -4.27 -25.11
CA LYS A 85 -3.04 -5.72 -24.96
C LYS A 85 -3.23 -6.20 -23.52
N ASN A 86 -2.76 -5.43 -22.55
CA ASN A 86 -2.72 -5.82 -21.14
C ASN A 86 -3.97 -5.40 -20.35
N PHE A 87 -4.73 -4.39 -20.81
CA PHE A 87 -5.92 -3.91 -20.12
C PHE A 87 -7.21 -4.30 -20.86
N SER A 88 -8.19 -4.79 -20.11
CA SER A 88 -9.54 -5.03 -20.60
C SER A 88 -10.59 -4.36 -19.72
N TYR A 89 -11.56 -3.72 -20.36
CA TYR A 89 -12.73 -3.16 -19.69
C TYR A 89 -13.91 -4.12 -19.85
N HIS A 90 -14.48 -4.55 -18.73
CA HIS A 90 -15.55 -5.55 -18.68
C HIS A 90 -16.94 -4.93 -18.47
N GLY A 91 -17.05 -3.61 -18.68
CA GLY A 91 -18.32 -2.90 -18.50
C GLY A 91 -18.63 -2.56 -17.05
N ILE A 92 -19.89 -2.22 -16.83
CA ILE A 92 -20.44 -1.94 -15.50
C ILE A 92 -21.01 -3.25 -14.95
N ILE A 93 -20.62 -3.59 -13.73
CA ILE A 93 -21.15 -4.75 -13.01
C ILE A 93 -21.71 -4.31 -11.66
N ASN A 94 -22.65 -5.08 -11.12
CA ASN A 94 -23.09 -4.88 -9.74
C ASN A 94 -22.20 -5.69 -8.78
N LYS A 95 -21.51 -5.01 -7.88
CA LYS A 95 -20.67 -5.62 -6.84
C LYS A 95 -21.18 -5.17 -5.48
N LYS A 96 -21.75 -6.10 -4.71
CA LYS A 96 -22.31 -5.85 -3.36
C LYS A 96 -23.35 -4.72 -3.32
N GLY A 97 -24.19 -4.62 -4.35
CA GLY A 97 -25.23 -3.59 -4.43
C GLY A 97 -24.75 -2.25 -5.00
N GLU A 98 -23.48 -2.11 -5.38
CA GLU A 98 -22.93 -0.91 -6.00
C GLU A 98 -22.52 -1.18 -7.46
N ASN A 99 -22.94 -0.31 -8.37
CA ASN A 99 -22.49 -0.38 -9.76
C ASN A 99 -21.04 0.08 -9.88
N CYS A 100 -20.22 -0.72 -10.56
CA CYS A 100 -18.80 -0.50 -10.69
C CYS A 100 -18.31 -0.77 -12.11
N HIS A 101 -17.39 0.06 -12.58
CA HIS A 101 -16.56 -0.25 -13.73
C HIS A 101 -15.59 -1.38 -13.35
N MET A 102 -15.64 -2.50 -14.07
CA MET A 102 -14.69 -3.60 -13.91
C MET A 102 -13.56 -3.48 -14.93
N ILE A 103 -12.34 -3.33 -14.43
CA ILE A 103 -11.13 -3.27 -15.25
C ILE A 103 -10.23 -4.44 -14.86
N MET A 104 -9.73 -5.16 -15.85
CA MET A 104 -8.70 -6.17 -15.66
C MET A 104 -7.40 -5.72 -16.30
N TYR A 105 -6.30 -6.09 -15.65
CA TYR A 105 -4.94 -5.92 -16.10
C TYR A 105 -4.24 -7.27 -16.07
N GLU A 106 -3.52 -7.63 -17.12
CA GLU A 106 -2.71 -8.85 -17.16
C GLU A 106 -1.41 -8.59 -17.93
N ASN A 107 -0.28 -8.71 -17.24
CA ASN A 107 1.05 -8.67 -17.82
C ASN A 107 1.54 -10.09 -18.09
N LYS A 108 1.42 -10.54 -19.34
CA LYS A 108 1.92 -11.87 -19.77
C LYS A 108 3.44 -11.98 -19.74
N GLU A 109 4.15 -10.86 -19.64
CA GLU A 109 5.61 -10.77 -19.54
C GLU A 109 6.07 -10.55 -18.09
N PHE A 110 5.22 -10.82 -17.10
CA PHE A 110 5.60 -10.67 -15.69
C PHE A 110 6.79 -11.56 -15.33
N ALA A 111 7.87 -10.93 -14.85
CA ALA A 111 9.12 -11.61 -14.61
C ALA A 111 9.93 -10.90 -13.52
N TYR A 112 10.93 -11.60 -13.00
CA TYR A 112 11.92 -11.04 -12.07
C TYR A 112 13.25 -10.83 -12.77
N TYR A 113 13.91 -9.72 -12.46
CA TYR A 113 15.25 -9.40 -12.96
C TYR A 113 16.21 -9.12 -11.80
N ASP A 114 17.50 -9.23 -12.08
CA ASP A 114 18.56 -8.93 -11.10
C ASP A 114 18.75 -7.41 -10.95
N TYR A 115 18.80 -6.96 -9.71
CA TYR A 115 19.04 -5.58 -9.33
C TYR A 115 20.19 -5.52 -8.33
N THR A 116 21.19 -4.69 -8.63
CA THR A 116 22.30 -4.45 -7.71
C THR A 116 21.95 -3.30 -6.78
N VAL A 117 21.93 -3.57 -5.47
CA VAL A 117 21.55 -2.61 -4.43
C VAL A 117 22.53 -1.44 -4.40
N GLY A 118 22.01 -0.23 -4.54
CA GLY A 118 22.79 1.00 -4.47
C GLY A 118 23.10 1.45 -3.05
N LYS A 119 23.90 2.51 -2.95
CA LYS A 119 24.25 3.14 -1.68
C LYS A 119 23.00 3.70 -0.98
N ASN A 120 22.89 3.44 0.32
CA ASN A 120 21.79 3.88 1.19
C ASN A 120 20.39 3.40 0.76
N GLU A 121 20.29 2.37 -0.09
CA GLU A 121 19.01 1.78 -0.45
C GLU A 121 18.53 0.77 0.59
N SER A 122 17.24 0.80 0.87
CA SER A 122 16.50 -0.26 1.54
C SER A 122 15.48 -0.86 0.56
N VAL A 123 14.90 -2.02 0.89
CA VAL A 123 13.84 -2.60 0.06
C VAL A 123 12.66 -1.62 -0.11
N ALA A 124 12.34 -0.83 0.93
CA ALA A 124 11.28 0.16 0.87
C ALA A 124 11.59 1.29 -0.12
N THR A 125 12.82 1.83 -0.09
CA THR A 125 13.21 2.90 -1.02
C THR A 125 13.27 2.38 -2.46
N ILE A 126 13.73 1.16 -2.67
CA ILE A 126 13.75 0.50 -4.00
C ILE A 126 12.31 0.29 -4.50
N ALA A 127 11.42 -0.24 -3.67
CA ALA A 127 10.03 -0.46 -4.01
C ALA A 127 9.32 0.84 -4.42
N ILE A 128 9.51 1.92 -3.65
CA ILE A 128 8.96 3.25 -3.95
C ILE A 128 9.52 3.77 -5.27
N LYS A 129 10.85 3.73 -5.45
CA LYS A 129 11.55 4.20 -6.65
C LYS A 129 11.05 3.52 -7.93
N HIS A 130 10.78 2.22 -7.86
CA HIS A 130 10.34 1.42 -9.01
C HIS A 130 8.82 1.21 -9.10
N SER A 131 8.05 1.74 -8.15
CA SER A 131 6.60 1.51 -7.99
C SER A 131 6.24 0.02 -7.94
N LEU A 132 6.93 -0.73 -7.08
CA LEU A 132 6.79 -2.17 -6.89
C LEU A 132 6.29 -2.51 -5.48
N SER A 133 5.84 -3.75 -5.27
CA SER A 133 5.49 -4.25 -3.93
C SER A 133 6.76 -4.52 -3.12
N ASP A 134 6.98 -3.75 -2.05
CA ASP A 134 8.05 -3.99 -1.07
C ASP A 134 7.97 -5.42 -0.53
N TYR A 135 6.75 -5.86 -0.17
CA TYR A 135 6.53 -7.19 0.37
C TYR A 135 6.87 -8.29 -0.62
N MET A 136 6.51 -8.15 -1.90
CA MET A 136 6.88 -9.13 -2.94
C MET A 136 8.41 -9.22 -3.13
N ILE A 137 9.11 -8.07 -3.12
CA ILE A 137 10.58 -8.05 -3.17
C ILE A 137 11.17 -8.78 -1.96
N ARG A 138 10.67 -8.51 -0.75
CA ARG A 138 11.14 -9.21 0.45
C ARG A 138 10.90 -10.71 0.37
N SER A 139 9.71 -11.11 -0.09
CA SER A 139 9.34 -12.51 -0.26
C SER A 139 10.25 -13.24 -1.23
N LYS A 140 10.48 -12.66 -2.41
CA LYS A 140 11.31 -13.29 -3.43
C LYS A 140 12.75 -13.47 -3.00
N ASN A 141 13.24 -12.60 -2.12
CA ASN A 141 14.64 -12.57 -1.67
C ASN A 141 14.84 -13.14 -0.25
N ASN A 142 13.82 -13.77 0.35
CA ASN A 142 13.88 -14.30 1.71
C ASN A 142 14.26 -13.26 2.79
N LEU A 143 13.86 -11.99 2.60
CA LEU A 143 14.17 -10.87 3.50
C LEU A 143 13.08 -10.63 4.56
N HIS A 144 12.40 -11.68 4.97
CA HIS A 144 11.30 -11.65 5.95
C HIS A 144 11.77 -11.53 7.39
N SER A 145 13.04 -11.78 7.68
CA SER A 145 13.55 -11.67 9.04
C SER A 145 13.49 -10.22 9.52
N TYR A 146 13.31 -10.04 10.83
CA TYR A 146 13.30 -8.73 11.48
C TYR A 146 14.57 -7.89 11.19
N TYR A 147 15.65 -8.57 10.80
CA TYR A 147 16.96 -8.01 10.41
C TYR A 147 17.27 -8.21 8.93
N GLY A 148 16.26 -8.45 8.08
CA GLY A 148 16.41 -8.60 6.63
C GLY A 148 16.88 -7.29 6.00
N THR A 149 18.16 -7.01 6.14
CA THR A 149 18.85 -5.85 5.57
C THR A 149 19.48 -6.26 4.27
N ILE A 150 19.39 -5.37 3.28
CA ILE A 150 20.20 -5.45 2.08
C ILE A 150 21.46 -4.61 2.26
N LYS A 151 22.54 -4.98 1.57
CA LYS A 151 23.81 -4.23 1.56
C LYS A 151 24.08 -3.68 0.17
N GLU A 152 24.79 -2.56 0.10
CA GLU A 152 25.31 -2.04 -1.16
C GLU A 152 26.09 -3.13 -1.92
N GLY A 153 25.86 -3.24 -3.22
CA GLY A 153 26.46 -4.27 -4.09
C GLY A 153 25.79 -5.64 -4.03
N GLN A 154 24.87 -5.89 -3.08
CA GLN A 154 24.08 -7.12 -3.06
C GLN A 154 23.18 -7.19 -4.29
N VAL A 155 23.11 -8.34 -4.94
CA VAL A 155 22.14 -8.60 -6.01
C VAL A 155 20.86 -9.18 -5.42
N ILE A 156 19.72 -8.57 -5.73
CA ILE A 156 18.37 -9.02 -5.35
C ILE A 156 17.48 -9.12 -6.58
N LYS A 157 16.42 -9.93 -6.50
CA LYS A 157 15.40 -10.07 -7.55
C LYS A 157 14.30 -9.04 -7.37
N LEU A 158 14.01 -8.25 -8.40
CA LEU A 158 12.86 -7.35 -8.45
C LEU A 158 11.84 -7.81 -9.48
N PRO A 159 10.52 -7.71 -9.22
CA PRO A 159 9.52 -7.88 -10.26
C PRO A 159 9.54 -6.68 -11.22
N ASN A 160 9.19 -6.88 -12.50
CA ASN A 160 9.10 -5.79 -13.48
C ASN A 160 7.87 -4.87 -13.25
N ASN A 161 6.77 -5.44 -12.77
CA ASN A 161 5.54 -4.74 -12.45
C ASN A 161 5.09 -5.03 -11.02
N TYR A 162 4.11 -4.26 -10.51
CA TYR A 162 3.62 -4.43 -9.15
C TYR A 162 2.96 -5.80 -8.91
N CYS A 163 2.30 -6.32 -9.94
CA CYS A 163 1.60 -7.60 -9.97
C CYS A 163 1.63 -8.17 -11.40
N ALA A 164 1.40 -9.47 -11.53
CA ALA A 164 1.22 -10.12 -12.83
C ALA A 164 -0.16 -9.83 -13.41
N LYS A 165 -1.19 -9.82 -12.55
CA LYS A 165 -2.57 -9.54 -12.94
C LYS A 165 -3.28 -8.73 -11.85
N ALA A 166 -4.22 -7.90 -12.25
CA ALA A 166 -5.10 -7.19 -11.34
C ALA A 166 -6.56 -7.19 -11.85
N THR A 167 -7.49 -7.22 -10.91
CA THR A 167 -8.90 -6.93 -11.16
C THR A 167 -9.32 -5.77 -10.26
N LEU A 168 -9.79 -4.69 -10.86
CA LEU A 168 -10.27 -3.50 -10.16
C LEU A 168 -11.76 -3.31 -10.38
N PHE A 169 -12.46 -2.97 -9.30
CA PHE A 169 -13.86 -2.58 -9.33
C PHE A 169 -13.95 -1.13 -8.86
N ILE A 170 -14.21 -0.21 -9.79
CA ILE A 170 -14.24 1.24 -9.53
C ILE A 170 -15.70 1.68 -9.46
N SER A 171 -16.10 2.22 -8.31
CA SER A 171 -17.44 2.74 -8.06
C SER A 171 -17.86 3.77 -9.12
N GLU A 172 -19.06 3.62 -9.69
CA GLU A 172 -19.62 4.65 -10.57
C GLU A 172 -19.89 5.96 -9.83
N LYS A 173 -20.23 5.88 -8.53
CA LYS A 173 -20.59 7.04 -7.70
C LYS A 173 -19.38 7.84 -7.25
N THR A 174 -18.39 7.17 -6.66
CA THR A 174 -17.23 7.82 -6.03
C THR A 174 -16.02 7.91 -6.95
N LYS A 175 -16.00 7.13 -8.04
CA LYS A 175 -14.83 6.94 -8.92
C LYS A 175 -13.59 6.40 -8.19
N LEU A 176 -13.79 5.77 -7.02
CA LEU A 176 -12.74 5.13 -6.24
C LEU A 176 -12.84 3.59 -6.35
N PRO A 177 -11.71 2.87 -6.23
CA PRO A 177 -11.73 1.41 -6.14
C PRO A 177 -12.47 0.94 -4.88
N ILE A 178 -13.52 0.14 -5.04
CA ILE A 178 -14.21 -0.51 -3.93
C ILE A 178 -13.71 -1.94 -3.69
N ALA A 179 -13.08 -2.55 -4.70
CA ALA A 179 -12.40 -3.82 -4.56
C ALA A 179 -11.22 -3.92 -5.53
N ILE A 180 -10.14 -4.53 -5.06
CA ILE A 180 -8.92 -4.76 -5.83
C ILE A 180 -8.42 -6.15 -5.51
N ASN A 181 -8.20 -6.97 -6.53
CA ASN A 181 -7.52 -8.26 -6.42
C ASN A 181 -6.24 -8.18 -7.24
N LEU A 182 -5.11 -8.52 -6.64
CA LEU A 182 -3.79 -8.52 -7.26
C LEU A 182 -3.23 -9.93 -7.18
N TYR A 183 -2.65 -10.38 -8.29
CA TYR A 183 -2.13 -11.73 -8.48
C TYR A 183 -0.64 -11.65 -8.80
N ASP A 184 0.14 -12.56 -8.21
CA ASP A 184 1.53 -12.79 -8.59
C ASP A 184 1.61 -13.84 -9.71
N GLU A 185 2.80 -14.40 -9.96
CA GLU A 185 2.97 -15.45 -10.96
C GLU A 185 2.31 -16.80 -10.60
N LYS A 186 1.79 -16.95 -9.38
CA LYS A 186 1.23 -18.20 -8.85
C LYS A 186 -0.28 -18.11 -8.70
N ASP A 187 -0.77 -17.16 -7.91
CA ASP A 187 -2.20 -17.02 -7.60
C ASP A 187 -2.51 -15.63 -6.99
N LEU A 188 -3.69 -15.49 -6.36
CA LEU A 188 -4.10 -14.32 -5.62
C LEU A 188 -3.09 -13.99 -4.52
N TRP A 189 -2.45 -12.83 -4.65
CA TRP A 189 -1.44 -12.33 -3.71
C TRP A 189 -2.04 -11.36 -2.70
N GLU A 190 -2.89 -10.45 -3.16
CA GLU A 190 -3.53 -9.44 -2.33
C GLU A 190 -4.99 -9.23 -2.74
N SER A 191 -5.87 -9.05 -1.75
CA SER A 191 -7.27 -8.68 -1.98
C SER A 191 -7.70 -7.64 -0.95
N TYR A 192 -8.27 -6.54 -1.45
CA TYR A 192 -8.77 -5.45 -0.64
C TYR A 192 -10.18 -5.10 -1.05
N GLU A 193 -11.04 -4.86 -0.06
CA GLU A 193 -12.39 -4.36 -0.26
C GLU A 193 -12.61 -3.16 0.66
N HIS A 194 -13.20 -2.11 0.10
CA HIS A 194 -13.49 -0.87 0.79
C HIS A 194 -15.01 -0.69 0.83
N SER A 195 -15.54 -0.50 2.03
CA SER A 195 -16.96 -0.22 2.26
C SER A 195 -17.12 1.08 3.04
N ASN A 196 -18.31 1.66 2.99
CA ASN A 196 -18.65 2.90 3.72
C ASN A 196 -17.68 4.05 3.45
N ILE A 197 -17.25 4.19 2.18
CA ILE A 197 -16.35 5.26 1.77
C ILE A 197 -17.07 6.60 1.86
N ILE A 198 -16.58 7.50 2.71
CA ILE A 198 -17.04 8.88 2.78
C ILE A 198 -15.89 9.76 2.29
N VAL A 199 -16.09 10.39 1.14
CA VAL A 199 -15.10 11.31 0.54
C VAL A 199 -15.33 12.73 1.01
N ASN A 200 -14.25 13.51 1.10
CA ASN A 200 -14.29 14.95 1.41
C ASN A 200 -15.03 15.30 2.71
N LYS A 201 -15.13 14.37 3.67
CA LYS A 201 -15.64 14.65 5.01
C LYS A 201 -14.60 15.52 5.73
N PRO A 202 -14.96 16.72 6.20
CA PRO A 202 -14.09 17.49 7.08
C PRO A 202 -13.78 16.67 8.34
N ILE A 203 -12.50 16.62 8.70
CA ILE A 203 -12.03 15.99 9.94
C ILE A 203 -11.50 17.11 10.81
N ASP A 204 -11.95 17.16 12.06
CA ASP A 204 -11.53 18.21 13.00
C ASP A 204 -10.02 18.10 13.25
N ALA A 205 -9.33 19.24 13.34
CA ALA A 205 -7.91 19.27 13.68
C ALA A 205 -7.64 18.64 15.06
N ALA A 206 -8.60 18.73 15.99
CA ALA A 206 -8.54 18.10 17.30
C ALA A 206 -8.43 16.57 17.23
N GLU A 207 -8.97 15.93 16.19
CA GLU A 207 -8.83 14.48 15.98
C GLU A 207 -7.36 14.07 15.81
N PHE A 208 -6.52 14.96 15.29
CA PHE A 208 -5.10 14.69 15.09
C PHE A 208 -4.24 15.06 16.30
N THR A 209 -4.80 14.92 17.50
CA THR A 209 -4.10 15.11 18.78
C THR A 209 -4.09 13.82 19.58
N ARG A 210 -3.04 13.63 20.40
CA ARG A 210 -2.95 12.46 21.29
C ARG A 210 -4.11 12.40 22.29
N SER A 211 -4.59 13.56 22.74
CA SER A 211 -5.65 13.69 23.75
C SER A 211 -7.05 13.73 23.17
N TYR A 212 -7.24 13.40 21.88
CA TYR A 212 -8.57 13.39 21.29
C TYR A 212 -9.46 12.36 21.99
N LYS A 213 -10.60 12.83 22.51
CA LYS A 213 -11.47 12.10 23.45
C LYS A 213 -11.98 10.75 22.94
N ASP A 214 -12.12 10.57 21.62
CA ASP A 214 -12.65 9.34 21.03
C ASP A 214 -11.55 8.32 20.73
N TYR A 215 -10.28 8.70 20.88
CA TYR A 215 -9.12 7.85 20.67
C TYR A 215 -8.52 7.44 22.00
N ASN A 216 -7.83 6.30 22.02
CA ASN A 216 -7.39 5.70 23.27
C ASN A 216 -5.88 5.89 23.55
N PHE A 217 -5.17 6.88 23.01
CA PHE A 217 -3.69 6.99 23.11
C PHE A 217 -3.11 7.39 24.48
#